data_AF-T1JD64-F1
#
_entry.id   AF-T1JD64-F1
#
_cell.length_a   1.000
_cell.length_b   1.000
_cell.length_c   1.000
_cell.angle_alpha   90.00
_cell.angle_beta   90.00
_cell.angle_gamma   90.00
#
_symmetry.space_group_name_H-M   'P 1'
#
loop_
_entity.id
_entity.type
_entity.pdbx_description
1 polymer ?
#
loop_
_entity_poly.entity_id
_entity_poly.type
_entity_poly.pdbx_seq_one_letter_code
_entity_poly.pdbx_strand_id
1 'polypeptide(L)'
;MLIVEPERGSCIDMDSESFICLKCGFKNLVLTTQMHGGIYCQRCGAKTDLTDKFACLLENYGLPGIPTCVVQSYSCPEKGFCTYCNTAVDLVKIQSHYDNCDMYPIICQLCNRKFIRRTIKIHMQDCSRTLRWCKFSPIGCQFQGTPAEIELHEGDNVHNELMMKLLLNLQHEQTCNASMIIRSSNERLSSVTVSTQYNLDELLERNSTTSFESRLNNLGHDLKMLQNDCCNNIKGNPNYIETINKQQAMEINLCRQQVTKLELKQSQLLEQNTQLEQRYGGVNEMLDQLAKKIQKLKHTIGFKIDSLITQQAEQSEKIQYYENTLAALIKSN
;
A
#
# COMPACT_ATOMS: atom_id res chain seq x y z
N MET A 1 39.67 7.77 16.54
CA MET A 1 39.36 6.87 15.42
C MET A 1 39.22 7.76 14.19
N LEU A 2 40.31 7.92 13.44
CA LEU A 2 40.43 8.84 12.32
C LEU A 2 40.01 8.11 11.04
N ILE A 3 39.05 8.70 10.31
CA ILE A 3 38.66 8.24 8.97
C ILE A 3 39.48 9.07 7.98
N VAL A 4 40.32 8.39 7.22
CA VAL A 4 41.10 8.93 6.10
C VAL A 4 40.30 8.68 4.83
N GLU A 5 39.97 9.73 4.08
CA GLU A 5 39.38 9.63 2.74
C GLU A 5 40.48 9.47 1.68
N PRO A 6 40.23 8.72 0.58
CA PRO A 6 41.22 8.53 -0.47
C PRO A 6 41.20 9.66 -1.51
N GLU A 7 42.39 10.11 -1.88
CA GLU A 7 42.66 11.10 -2.92
C GLU A 7 42.28 10.60 -4.32
N ARG A 8 41.74 11.49 -5.16
CA ARG A 8 41.42 11.24 -6.57
C ARG A 8 42.69 11.25 -7.41
N GLY A 9 43.03 10.09 -7.99
CA GLY A 9 44.11 9.93 -8.95
C GLY A 9 43.78 10.53 -10.32
N SER A 10 44.81 11.11 -10.96
CA SER A 10 44.79 11.70 -12.29
C SER A 10 44.58 10.65 -13.40
N CYS A 11 43.83 11.02 -14.43
CA CYS A 11 43.56 10.18 -15.59
C CYS A 11 44.82 10.04 -16.44
N ILE A 12 45.32 8.81 -16.58
CA ILE A 12 46.36 8.45 -17.55
C ILE A 12 45.65 8.29 -18.90
N ASP A 13 46.01 9.11 -19.89
CA ASP A 13 45.57 8.93 -21.28
C ASP A 13 46.09 7.58 -21.79
N MET A 14 45.18 6.65 -22.05
CA MET A 14 45.48 5.34 -22.64
C MET A 14 45.08 5.35 -24.12
N ASP A 15 46.05 5.13 -25.01
CA ASP A 15 45.83 5.04 -26.45
C ASP A 15 44.85 3.91 -26.79
N SER A 16 43.69 4.27 -27.37
CA SER A 16 42.67 3.33 -27.82
C SER A 16 42.49 3.41 -29.33
N GLU A 17 42.48 2.26 -29.99
CA GLU A 17 42.20 2.15 -31.42
C GLU A 17 40.77 1.66 -31.63
N SER A 18 40.12 2.12 -32.69
CA SER A 18 38.76 1.71 -33.02
C SER A 18 38.71 0.84 -34.28
N PHE A 19 37.98 -0.28 -34.24
CA PHE A 19 37.73 -1.14 -35.40
C PHE A 19 36.23 -1.33 -35.63
N ILE A 20 35.83 -1.54 -36.89
CA ILE A 20 34.44 -1.79 -37.27
C ILE A 20 34.25 -3.30 -37.45
N CYS A 21 33.26 -3.87 -36.77
CA CYS A 21 32.93 -5.28 -36.94
C CYS A 21 32.34 -5.52 -38.34
N LEU A 22 32.99 -6.36 -39.14
CA LEU A 22 32.53 -6.72 -40.49
C LEU A 22 31.17 -7.42 -40.50
N LYS A 23 30.79 -8.09 -39.41
CA LYS A 23 29.51 -8.81 -39.30
C LYS A 23 28.33 -7.90 -38.99
N CYS A 24 28.49 -6.90 -38.12
CA CYS A 24 27.38 -6.10 -37.60
C CYS A 24 27.54 -4.58 -37.76
N GLY A 25 28.64 -4.11 -38.35
CA GLY A 25 28.94 -2.68 -38.55
C GLY A 25 29.24 -1.91 -37.27
N PHE A 26 29.28 -2.56 -36.10
CA PHE A 26 29.50 -1.88 -34.82
C PHE A 26 30.97 -1.47 -34.67
N LYS A 27 31.20 -0.20 -34.31
CA LYS A 27 32.53 0.34 -34.02
C LYS A 27 32.91 -0.02 -32.57
N ASN A 28 33.95 -0.80 -32.41
CA ASN A 28 34.48 -1.24 -31.11
C ASN A 28 35.76 -0.45 -30.81
N LEU A 29 35.99 -0.15 -29.53
CA LEU A 29 37.22 0.43 -29.01
C LEU A 29 38.04 -0.67 -28.34
N VAL A 30 39.33 -0.78 -28.69
CA VAL A 30 40.26 -1.74 -28.10
C VAL A 30 41.47 -0.97 -27.58
N LEU A 31 41.92 -1.32 -26.39
CA LEU A 31 43.16 -0.81 -25.83
C LEU A 31 44.33 -1.47 -26.55
N THR A 32 45.31 -0.69 -26.99
CA THR A 32 46.49 -1.17 -27.73
C THR A 32 47.27 -2.26 -26.98
N THR A 33 47.18 -2.29 -25.64
CA THR A 33 47.78 -3.31 -24.77
C THR A 33 47.12 -4.69 -24.86
N GLN A 34 45.91 -4.81 -25.42
CA GLN A 34 45.17 -6.07 -25.56
C GLN A 34 45.40 -6.81 -26.90
N MET A 35 46.26 -6.31 -27.77
CA MET A 35 46.46 -6.85 -29.13
C MET A 35 47.09 -8.26 -29.20
N HIS A 36 47.48 -8.86 -28.07
CA HIS A 36 48.06 -10.21 -28.02
C HIS A 36 46.98 -11.29 -27.76
N GLY A 37 45.95 -11.32 -28.60
CA GLY A 37 44.85 -12.26 -28.52
C GLY A 37 43.79 -12.03 -29.60
N GLY A 38 42.89 -12.99 -29.81
CA GLY A 38 41.77 -12.81 -30.73
C GLY A 38 40.87 -11.65 -30.27
N ILE A 39 40.59 -10.69 -31.15
CA ILE A 39 39.71 -9.56 -30.84
C ILE A 39 38.28 -9.95 -31.17
N TYR A 40 37.36 -9.74 -30.23
CA TYR A 40 35.94 -10.06 -30.39
C TYR A 40 35.11 -8.77 -30.48
N CYS A 41 34.12 -8.75 -31.36
CA CYS A 41 33.14 -7.68 -31.37
C CYS A 41 32.29 -7.71 -30.10
N GLN A 42 32.24 -6.61 -29.34
CA GLN A 42 31.44 -6.50 -28.11
C GLN A 42 29.94 -6.67 -28.35
N ARG A 43 29.47 -6.37 -29.57
CA ARG A 43 28.04 -6.47 -29.91
C ARG A 43 27.61 -7.87 -30.34
N CYS A 44 28.41 -8.55 -31.17
CA CYS A 44 27.99 -9.81 -31.79
C CYS A 44 28.89 -11.01 -31.49
N GLY A 45 29.98 -10.82 -30.73
CA GLY A 45 30.92 -11.87 -30.37
C GLY A 45 31.74 -12.43 -31.53
N ALA A 46 31.62 -11.88 -32.74
CA ALA A 46 32.41 -12.31 -33.89
C ALA A 46 33.90 -12.08 -33.59
N LYS A 47 34.68 -13.16 -33.66
CA LYS A 47 36.13 -13.13 -33.55
C LYS A 47 36.71 -12.66 -34.87
N THR A 48 37.56 -11.64 -34.80
CA THR A 48 38.43 -11.22 -35.90
C THR A 48 39.81 -11.76 -35.59
N ASP A 49 40.21 -12.81 -36.30
CA ASP A 49 41.59 -13.30 -36.26
C ASP A 49 42.47 -12.31 -37.01
N LEU A 50 43.06 -11.36 -36.28
CA LEU A 50 44.07 -10.44 -36.80
C LEU A 50 45.39 -11.15 -37.16
N THR A 51 45.47 -12.46 -36.92
CA THR A 51 46.67 -13.28 -37.10
C THR A 51 46.87 -13.83 -38.50
N ASP A 52 45.99 -13.57 -39.48
CA ASP A 52 46.32 -13.84 -40.88
C ASP A 52 46.01 -12.65 -41.77
N LYS A 53 47.08 -11.85 -41.94
CA LYS A 53 47.39 -11.10 -43.16
C LYS A 53 46.28 -10.19 -43.72
N PHE A 54 46.55 -8.90 -43.62
CA PHE A 54 46.36 -7.93 -44.71
C PHE A 54 47.08 -8.36 -46.02
N ALA A 55 46.84 -9.59 -46.50
CA ALA A 55 47.27 -10.10 -47.80
C ALA A 55 46.02 -10.56 -48.56
N CYS A 56 45.18 -9.60 -48.91
CA CYS A 56 44.24 -9.73 -50.03
C CYS A 56 44.22 -8.42 -50.84
N LEU A 57 45.41 -7.86 -51.06
CA LEU A 57 45.63 -6.82 -52.07
C LEU A 57 46.89 -7.03 -52.91
N LEU A 58 47.50 -8.22 -52.91
CA LEU A 58 48.50 -8.56 -53.94
C LEU A 58 48.28 -9.96 -54.53
N GLU A 59 47.96 -9.90 -55.81
CA GLU A 59 48.43 -10.76 -56.90
C GLU A 59 47.91 -12.20 -56.99
N ASN A 60 46.97 -12.34 -57.94
CA ASN A 60 46.80 -13.49 -58.80
C ASN A 60 48.14 -14.04 -59.33
N TYR A 61 48.64 -15.14 -58.80
CA TYR A 61 49.40 -16.12 -59.59
C TYR A 61 49.06 -17.53 -59.13
N GLY A 62 48.48 -18.30 -60.07
CA GLY A 62 48.05 -19.67 -59.87
C GLY A 62 49.21 -20.63 -59.68
N LEU A 63 49.02 -21.57 -58.76
CA LEU A 63 49.85 -22.76 -58.66
C LEU A 63 48.95 -23.97 -58.34
N PRO A 64 48.97 -25.02 -59.18
CA PRO A 64 48.17 -26.22 -58.98
C PRO A 64 48.96 -27.27 -58.18
N GLY A 65 48.34 -27.81 -57.13
CA GLY A 65 48.80 -29.06 -56.50
C GLY A 65 49.02 -28.97 -55.00
N ILE A 66 47.93 -28.89 -54.22
CA ILE A 66 47.97 -29.21 -52.78
C ILE A 66 46.88 -30.25 -52.48
N PRO A 67 47.17 -31.30 -51.68
CA PRO A 67 46.27 -32.43 -51.47
C PRO A 67 45.02 -32.04 -50.68
N THR A 68 43.88 -32.54 -51.14
CA THR A 68 42.58 -32.46 -50.48
C THR A 68 42.63 -33.21 -49.14
N CYS A 69 42.76 -32.46 -48.05
CA CYS A 69 42.55 -33.00 -46.71
C CYS A 69 41.06 -33.32 -46.52
N VAL A 70 40.76 -34.60 -46.30
CA VAL A 70 39.42 -35.10 -45.96
C VAL A 70 39.04 -34.56 -44.58
N VAL A 71 38.23 -33.50 -44.56
CA VAL A 71 37.67 -32.92 -43.34
C VAL A 71 36.62 -33.86 -42.80
N GLN A 72 37.00 -34.70 -41.84
CA GLN A 72 36.10 -35.54 -41.09
C GLN A 72 35.28 -34.63 -40.15
N SER A 73 34.00 -34.44 -40.49
CA SER A 73 33.08 -33.53 -39.79
C SER A 73 32.67 -34.11 -38.44
N TYR A 74 33.53 -34.00 -37.45
CA TYR A 74 33.08 -34.06 -36.06
C TYR A 74 32.33 -32.76 -35.80
N SER A 75 30.99 -32.83 -35.76
CA SER A 75 30.11 -31.73 -35.39
C SER A 75 30.46 -31.28 -33.98
N CYS A 76 31.40 -30.34 -33.88
CA CYS A 76 31.78 -29.73 -32.61
C CYS A 76 30.56 -28.93 -32.15
N PRO A 77 29.93 -29.27 -31.00
CA PRO A 77 28.76 -28.55 -30.53
C PRO A 77 29.15 -27.09 -30.37
N GLU A 78 28.53 -26.21 -31.16
CA GLU A 78 28.77 -24.78 -31.11
C GLU A 78 28.43 -24.30 -29.68
N LYS A 79 29.47 -24.04 -28.88
CA LYS A 79 29.33 -23.49 -27.54
C LYS A 79 29.11 -21.99 -27.67
N GLY A 80 27.94 -21.52 -27.26
CA GLY A 80 27.63 -20.10 -27.10
C GLY A 80 27.93 -19.63 -25.68
N PHE A 81 27.88 -18.32 -25.46
CA PHE A 81 27.89 -17.74 -24.12
C PHE A 81 26.53 -17.11 -23.82
N CYS A 82 26.02 -17.32 -22.60
CA CYS A 82 24.82 -16.62 -22.14
C CYS A 82 25.11 -15.13 -21.98
N THR A 83 24.26 -14.27 -22.57
CA THR A 83 24.42 -12.81 -22.51
C THR A 83 24.22 -12.20 -21.12
N TYR A 84 23.58 -12.93 -20.19
CA TYR A 84 23.28 -12.42 -18.84
C TYR A 84 24.30 -12.83 -17.79
N CYS A 85 24.82 -14.07 -17.86
CA CYS A 85 25.79 -14.59 -16.87
C CYS A 85 27.17 -14.91 -17.46
N ASN A 86 27.37 -14.72 -18.77
CA ASN A 86 28.62 -15.01 -19.48
C ASN A 86 29.18 -16.43 -19.30
N THR A 87 28.34 -17.40 -18.90
CA THR A 87 28.74 -18.81 -18.84
C THR A 87 28.62 -19.45 -20.20
N ALA A 88 29.55 -20.35 -20.54
CA ALA A 88 29.48 -21.15 -21.75
C ALA A 88 28.30 -22.13 -21.66
N VAL A 89 27.41 -22.11 -22.66
CA VAL A 89 26.22 -22.95 -22.74
C VAL A 89 26.11 -23.49 -24.17
N ASP A 90 25.69 -24.73 -24.32
CA ASP A 90 25.36 -25.30 -25.61
C ASP A 90 24.23 -24.47 -26.25
N LEU A 91 24.42 -24.02 -27.50
CA LEU A 91 23.43 -23.18 -28.20
C LEU A 91 22.06 -23.86 -28.28
N VAL A 92 22.02 -25.19 -28.40
CA VAL A 92 20.75 -25.95 -28.43
C VAL A 92 19.99 -25.82 -27.10
N LYS A 93 20.70 -25.60 -25.99
CA LYS A 93 20.15 -25.54 -24.64
C LYS A 93 20.04 -24.12 -24.08
N ILE A 94 20.36 -23.08 -24.86
CA ILE A 94 20.37 -21.70 -24.36
C ILE A 94 19.01 -21.23 -23.83
N GLN A 95 17.90 -21.68 -24.44
CA GLN A 95 16.56 -21.34 -23.99
C GLN A 95 16.27 -21.95 -22.62
N SER A 96 16.58 -23.24 -22.43
CA SER A 96 16.44 -23.91 -21.12
C SER A 96 17.35 -23.32 -20.04
N HIS A 97 18.46 -22.70 -20.45
CA HIS A 97 19.32 -21.96 -19.55
C HIS A 97 18.66 -20.66 -19.09
N TYR A 98 18.00 -19.88 -19.97
CA TYR A 98 17.27 -18.67 -19.57
C TYR A 98 16.18 -18.95 -18.52
N ASP A 99 15.51 -20.10 -18.62
CA ASP A 99 14.51 -20.53 -17.64
C ASP A 99 15.09 -20.76 -16.23
N ASN A 100 16.41 -21.00 -16.13
CA ASN A 100 17.11 -21.33 -14.87
C ASN A 100 18.26 -20.36 -14.53
N CYS A 101 18.53 -19.37 -15.36
CA CYS A 101 19.67 -18.47 -15.19
C CYS A 101 19.41 -17.47 -14.06
N ASP A 102 20.29 -17.49 -13.06
CA ASP A 102 20.28 -16.57 -11.91
C ASP A 102 20.32 -15.09 -12.31
N MET A 103 20.97 -14.77 -13.43
CA MET A 103 21.13 -13.41 -13.93
C MET A 103 20.00 -12.97 -14.87
N TYR A 104 19.08 -13.88 -15.21
CA TYR A 104 17.99 -13.59 -16.13
C TYR A 104 16.98 -12.61 -15.50
N PRO A 105 16.56 -11.55 -16.23
CA PRO A 105 15.54 -10.61 -15.74
C PRO A 105 14.15 -11.27 -15.65
N ILE A 106 13.48 -11.11 -14.52
CA ILE A 106 12.11 -11.58 -14.27
C ILE A 106 11.24 -10.43 -13.73
N ILE A 107 9.93 -10.51 -13.93
CA ILE A 107 8.97 -9.50 -13.45
C ILE A 107 8.41 -9.96 -12.10
N CYS A 108 8.44 -9.09 -11.09
CA CYS A 108 7.79 -9.36 -9.81
C CYS A 108 6.26 -9.34 -9.97
N GLN A 109 5.56 -10.38 -9.53
CA GLN A 109 4.10 -10.44 -9.63
C GLN A 109 3.37 -9.47 -8.68
N LEU A 110 4.04 -8.96 -7.66
CA LEU A 110 3.44 -8.06 -6.67
C LEU A 110 3.51 -6.58 -7.10
N CYS A 111 4.67 -6.12 -7.57
CA CYS A 111 4.88 -4.72 -7.95
C CYS A 111 5.09 -4.50 -9.46
N ASN A 112 5.05 -5.56 -10.27
CA ASN A 112 5.21 -5.53 -11.73
C ASN A 112 6.53 -4.92 -12.25
N ARG A 113 7.55 -4.76 -11.39
CA ARG A 113 8.89 -4.26 -11.77
C ARG A 113 9.83 -5.42 -12.15
N LYS A 114 10.82 -5.13 -13.01
CA LYS A 114 11.84 -6.09 -13.47
C LYS A 114 13.00 -6.19 -12.47
N PHE A 115 13.40 -7.42 -12.13
CA PHE A 115 14.53 -7.71 -11.25
C PHE A 115 15.36 -8.87 -11.80
N ILE A 116 16.60 -8.99 -11.35
CA ILE A 116 17.43 -10.16 -11.62
C ILE A 116 16.90 -11.34 -10.78
N ARG A 117 16.78 -12.54 -11.37
CA ARG A 117 16.25 -13.73 -10.68
C ARG A 117 16.91 -14.00 -9.33
N ARG A 118 18.23 -13.82 -9.22
CA ARG A 118 18.97 -13.97 -7.95
C ARG A 118 18.49 -13.01 -6.84
N THR A 119 18.08 -11.80 -7.19
CA THR A 119 17.68 -10.77 -6.21
C THR A 119 16.19 -10.79 -5.88
N ILE A 120 15.37 -11.55 -6.63
CA ILE A 120 13.91 -11.56 -6.44
C ILE A 120 13.50 -12.01 -5.04
N LYS A 121 14.21 -12.96 -4.43
CA LYS A 121 13.88 -13.47 -3.08
C LYS A 121 14.02 -12.39 -2.01
N ILE A 122 15.06 -11.56 -2.12
CA ILE A 122 15.29 -10.41 -1.23
C ILE A 122 14.20 -9.37 -1.49
N HIS A 123 13.98 -9.04 -2.77
CA HIS A 123 12.92 -8.12 -3.15
C HIS A 123 11.54 -8.56 -2.65
N MET A 124 11.15 -9.83 -2.70
CA MET A 124 9.83 -10.27 -2.23
C MET A 124 9.61 -10.01 -0.72
N GLN A 125 10.67 -10.10 0.09
CA GLN A 125 10.60 -9.77 1.51
C GLN A 125 10.34 -8.27 1.74
N ASP A 126 10.92 -7.41 0.90
CA ASP A 126 10.72 -5.96 0.97
C ASP A 126 9.48 -5.48 0.23
N CYS A 127 9.09 -6.17 -0.85
CA CYS A 127 7.96 -5.84 -1.72
C CYS A 127 6.63 -6.01 -0.99
N SER A 128 6.50 -7.09 -0.22
CA SER A 128 5.33 -7.33 0.63
C SER A 128 5.21 -6.29 1.75
N ARG A 129 6.33 -5.72 2.21
CA ARG A 129 6.35 -4.66 3.23
C ARG A 129 6.11 -3.26 2.66
N THR A 130 6.40 -3.05 1.38
CA THR A 130 6.25 -1.74 0.71
C THR A 130 4.89 -1.53 0.09
N LEU A 131 4.18 -2.61 -0.26
CA LEU A 131 2.80 -2.51 -0.70
C LEU A 131 1.87 -2.34 0.49
N ARG A 132 1.13 -1.23 0.50
CA ARG A 132 0.12 -0.95 1.53
C ARG A 132 -1.26 -0.98 0.88
N TRP A 133 -2.26 -1.33 1.69
CA TRP A 133 -3.65 -1.18 1.30
C TRP A 133 -4.04 0.29 1.41
N CYS A 134 -4.92 0.75 0.51
CA CYS A 134 -5.55 2.06 0.64
C CYS A 134 -6.24 2.20 2.00
N LYS A 135 -6.20 3.39 2.62
CA LYS A 135 -6.87 3.63 3.92
C LYS A 135 -8.38 3.40 3.90
N PHE A 136 -8.99 3.43 2.71
CA PHE A 136 -10.41 3.14 2.47
C PHE A 136 -10.70 1.64 2.24
N SER A 137 -9.74 0.75 2.47
CA SER A 137 -9.95 -0.71 2.40
C SER A 137 -11.11 -1.22 3.28
N PRO A 138 -11.32 -0.74 4.53
CA PRO A 138 -12.45 -1.16 5.36
C PRO A 138 -13.83 -0.86 4.76
N ILE A 139 -13.93 0.09 3.82
CA ILE A 139 -15.17 0.46 3.15
C ILE A 139 -15.28 -0.15 1.73
N GLY A 140 -14.37 -1.08 1.40
CA GLY A 140 -14.43 -1.87 0.17
C GLY A 140 -13.44 -1.46 -0.93
N CYS A 141 -12.53 -0.53 -0.68
CA CYS A 141 -11.46 -0.23 -1.66
C CYS A 141 -10.45 -1.38 -1.73
N GLN A 142 -10.23 -1.94 -2.93
CA GLN A 142 -9.32 -3.07 -3.15
C GLN A 142 -7.93 -2.63 -3.63
N PHE A 143 -7.66 -1.33 -3.66
CA PHE A 143 -6.39 -0.82 -4.17
C PHE A 143 -5.24 -1.13 -3.22
N GLN A 144 -4.15 -1.66 -3.78
CA GLN A 144 -2.89 -1.90 -3.10
C GLN A 144 -1.76 -1.36 -3.97
N GLY A 145 -0.85 -0.60 -3.38
CA GLY A 145 0.23 0.06 -4.13
C GLY A 145 1.41 0.44 -3.24
N THR A 146 2.45 0.98 -3.88
CA THR A 146 3.54 1.66 -3.16
C THR A 146 3.01 2.95 -2.50
N PRO A 147 3.73 3.54 -1.51
CA PRO A 147 3.26 4.76 -0.85
C PRO A 147 2.93 5.91 -1.81
N ALA A 148 3.72 6.08 -2.88
CA ALA A 148 3.48 7.12 -3.89
C ALA A 148 2.24 6.83 -4.76
N GLU A 149 2.00 5.56 -5.12
CA GLU A 149 0.80 5.16 -5.86
C GLU A 149 -0.47 5.28 -5.00
N ILE A 150 -0.37 5.02 -3.69
CA ILE A 150 -1.47 5.22 -2.75
C ILE A 150 -1.76 6.70 -2.56
N GLU A 151 -0.76 7.56 -2.40
CA GLU A 151 -0.98 9.01 -2.32
C GLU A 151 -1.69 9.54 -3.57
N LEU A 152 -1.28 9.07 -4.75
CA LEU A 152 -1.95 9.43 -6.01
C LEU A 152 -3.40 8.92 -6.03
N HIS A 153 -3.61 7.64 -5.70
CA HIS A 153 -4.92 7.01 -5.67
C HIS A 153 -5.87 7.65 -4.64
N GLU A 154 -5.36 8.05 -3.47
CA GLU A 154 -6.11 8.75 -2.42
C GLU A 154 -6.37 10.23 -2.74
N GLY A 155 -5.63 10.82 -3.68
CA GLY A 155 -5.89 12.14 -4.23
C GLY A 155 -6.99 12.15 -5.29
N ASP A 156 -7.28 11.00 -5.90
CA ASP A 156 -8.33 10.86 -6.90
C ASP A 156 -9.73 10.75 -6.24
N ASN A 157 -10.77 11.11 -7.01
CA ASN A 157 -12.17 11.05 -6.55
C ASN A 157 -12.77 9.63 -6.53
N VAL A 158 -11.94 8.59 -6.58
CA VAL A 158 -12.37 7.17 -6.65
C VAL A 158 -13.05 6.67 -5.38
N HIS A 159 -12.83 7.33 -4.23
CA HIS A 159 -13.46 6.95 -2.96
C HIS A 159 -14.81 7.59 -2.72
N ASN A 160 -15.19 8.61 -3.49
CA ASN A 160 -16.44 9.35 -3.27
C ASN A 160 -17.66 8.44 -3.44
N GLU A 161 -17.66 7.54 -4.42
CA GLU A 161 -18.74 6.59 -4.62
C GLU A 161 -18.87 5.60 -3.46
N LEU A 162 -17.74 5.07 -2.97
CA LEU A 162 -17.71 4.17 -1.81
C LEU A 162 -18.21 4.88 -0.54
N MET A 163 -17.78 6.12 -0.32
CA MET A 163 -18.23 6.94 0.81
C MET A 163 -19.73 7.23 0.72
N MET A 164 -20.24 7.61 -0.46
CA MET A 164 -21.67 7.86 -0.66
C MET A 164 -22.50 6.61 -0.43
N LYS A 165 -22.05 5.44 -0.92
CA LYS A 165 -22.72 4.16 -0.69
C LYS A 165 -22.75 3.78 0.79
N LEU A 166 -21.66 4.01 1.52
CA LEU A 166 -21.60 3.79 2.96
C LEU A 166 -22.59 4.70 3.71
N LEU A 167 -22.63 5.99 3.35
CA LEU A 167 -23.57 6.96 3.95
C LEU A 167 -25.02 6.58 3.70
N LEU A 168 -25.36 6.15 2.47
CA LEU A 168 -26.71 5.69 2.13
C LEU A 168 -27.10 4.43 2.92
N ASN A 169 -26.19 3.48 3.07
CA ASN A 169 -26.44 2.27 3.86
C ASN A 169 -26.65 2.59 5.35
N LEU A 170 -25.81 3.46 5.92
CA LEU A 170 -25.95 3.90 7.31
C LEU A 170 -27.27 4.65 7.53
N GLN A 171 -27.67 5.51 6.59
CA GLN A 171 -28.96 6.20 6.66
C GLN A 171 -30.11 5.20 6.58
N HIS A 172 -30.03 4.21 5.70
CA HIS A 172 -31.04 3.16 5.59
C HIS A 172 -31.16 2.36 6.91
N GLU A 173 -30.05 1.90 7.48
CA GLU A 173 -30.04 1.19 8.77
C GLU A 173 -30.62 2.04 9.91
N GLN A 174 -30.29 3.33 9.97
CA GLN A 174 -30.87 4.25 10.95
C GLN A 174 -32.39 4.37 10.78
N THR A 175 -32.89 4.52 9.54
CA THR A 175 -34.34 4.59 9.28
C THR A 175 -35.06 3.27 9.58
N CYS A 176 -34.45 2.13 9.26
CA CYS A 176 -34.97 0.81 9.60
C CYS A 176 -35.04 0.62 11.12
N ASN A 177 -33.99 0.96 11.85
CA ASN A 177 -33.97 0.86 13.32
C ASN A 177 -35.02 1.78 13.96
N ALA A 178 -35.13 3.03 13.48
CA ALA A 178 -36.16 3.96 13.96
C ALA A 178 -37.58 3.43 13.71
N SER A 179 -37.85 2.90 12.52
CA SER A 179 -39.16 2.31 12.19
C SER A 179 -39.47 1.06 13.03
N MET A 180 -38.48 0.21 13.33
CA MET A 180 -38.68 -0.93 14.24
C MET A 180 -39.01 -0.47 15.66
N ILE A 181 -38.34 0.58 16.16
CA ILE A 181 -38.64 1.17 17.47
C ILE A 181 -40.06 1.73 17.51
N ILE A 182 -40.45 2.50 16.48
CA ILE A 182 -41.81 3.08 16.35
C ILE A 182 -42.86 1.97 16.27
N ARG A 183 -42.62 0.94 15.45
CA ARG A 183 -43.55 -0.20 15.32
C ARG A 183 -43.73 -0.92 16.66
N SER A 184 -42.64 -1.25 17.37
CA SER A 184 -42.74 -1.92 18.68
C SER A 184 -43.46 -1.04 19.72
N SER A 185 -43.27 0.27 19.66
CA SER A 185 -43.96 1.23 20.55
C SER A 185 -45.45 1.31 20.23
N ASN A 186 -45.82 1.32 18.94
CA ASN A 186 -47.21 1.32 18.50
C ASN A 186 -47.92 -0.01 18.78
N GLU A 187 -47.23 -1.14 18.65
CA GLU A 187 -47.76 -2.46 19.04
C GLU A 187 -48.04 -2.50 20.55
N ARG A 188 -47.13 -1.97 21.38
CA ARG A 188 -47.35 -1.81 22.82
C ARG A 188 -48.54 -0.90 23.12
N LEU A 189 -48.63 0.27 22.48
CA LEU A 189 -49.77 1.19 22.66
C LEU A 189 -51.09 0.55 22.19
N SER A 190 -51.09 -0.16 21.06
CA SER A 190 -52.29 -0.84 20.54
C SER A 190 -52.75 -1.97 21.45
N SER A 191 -51.82 -2.72 22.05
CA SER A 191 -52.16 -3.75 23.03
C SER A 191 -52.81 -3.13 24.29
N VAL A 192 -52.37 -1.95 24.69
CA VAL A 192 -52.95 -1.19 25.80
C VAL A 192 -54.33 -0.62 25.42
N THR A 193 -54.48 -0.03 24.23
CA THR A 193 -55.76 0.56 23.79
C THR A 193 -56.84 -0.49 23.55
N VAL A 194 -56.49 -1.62 22.92
CA VAL A 194 -57.42 -2.76 22.75
C VAL A 194 -57.83 -3.30 24.12
N SER A 195 -56.89 -3.46 25.06
CA SER A 195 -57.23 -3.86 26.42
C SER A 195 -58.17 -2.86 27.11
N THR A 196 -57.96 -1.55 26.96
CA THR A 196 -58.88 -0.53 27.52
C THR A 196 -60.22 -0.44 26.79
N GLN A 197 -60.26 -0.68 25.47
CA GLN A 197 -61.47 -0.60 24.66
C GLN A 197 -62.38 -1.80 24.92
N TYR A 198 -61.82 -3.02 25.02
CA TYR A 198 -62.58 -4.19 25.47
C TYR A 198 -63.19 -3.95 26.87
N ASN A 199 -62.41 -3.36 27.80
CA ASN A 199 -62.94 -3.01 29.12
C ASN A 199 -64.07 -1.97 29.07
N LEU A 200 -64.10 -1.10 28.06
CA LEU A 200 -65.10 -0.04 27.92
C LEU A 200 -66.37 -0.53 27.20
N ASP A 201 -66.24 -1.31 26.13
CA ASP A 201 -67.36 -1.90 25.39
C ASP A 201 -68.08 -2.96 26.23
N GLU A 202 -67.35 -3.71 27.07
CA GLU A 202 -67.94 -4.64 28.05
C GLU A 202 -68.70 -3.91 29.19
N LEU A 203 -68.41 -2.63 29.41
CA LEU A 203 -69.12 -1.74 30.34
C LEU A 203 -70.36 -1.11 29.70
N LEU A 204 -70.30 -0.84 28.40
CA LEU A 204 -71.39 -0.27 27.60
C LEU A 204 -72.46 -1.31 27.23
N GLU A 205 -72.09 -2.52 26.81
CA GLU A 205 -73.06 -3.58 26.49
C GLU A 205 -73.82 -4.07 27.72
N ARG A 206 -73.24 -3.98 28.92
CA ARG A 206 -73.95 -4.31 30.17
C ARG A 206 -75.05 -3.32 30.56
N ASN A 207 -75.11 -2.13 29.95
CA ASN A 207 -76.04 -1.06 30.36
C ASN A 207 -77.23 -0.85 29.41
N SER A 208 -77.39 -1.62 28.31
CA SER A 208 -78.33 -1.25 27.23
C SER A 208 -79.40 -2.26 26.79
N THR A 209 -79.65 -3.39 27.46
CA THR A 209 -80.76 -4.30 27.04
C THR A 209 -81.68 -4.79 28.17
N THR A 210 -82.83 -4.14 28.31
CA THR A 210 -83.96 -4.48 29.21
C THR A 210 -85.00 -5.44 28.59
N SER A 211 -84.57 -6.36 27.74
CA SER A 211 -85.32 -7.60 27.41
C SER A 211 -84.39 -8.83 27.44
N PHE A 212 -83.27 -8.68 28.13
CA PHE A 212 -82.23 -9.68 28.33
C PHE A 212 -82.27 -10.21 29.77
N GLU A 213 -83.29 -9.90 30.57
CA GLU A 213 -83.37 -10.26 31.99
C GLU A 213 -83.41 -11.78 32.25
N SER A 214 -84.01 -12.57 31.36
CA SER A 214 -84.09 -14.03 31.53
C SER A 214 -82.83 -14.78 31.10
N ARG A 215 -81.99 -14.20 30.23
CA ARG A 215 -80.65 -14.70 29.90
C ARG A 215 -79.56 -14.12 30.80
N LEU A 216 -79.72 -12.90 31.34
CA LEU A 216 -78.85 -12.30 32.36
C LEU A 216 -78.86 -13.06 33.68
N ASN A 217 -79.95 -13.74 34.05
CA ASN A 217 -79.97 -14.53 35.29
C ASN A 217 -79.12 -15.81 35.19
N ASN A 218 -78.96 -16.39 33.99
CA ASN A 218 -78.17 -17.61 33.77
C ASN A 218 -76.75 -17.31 33.27
N LEU A 219 -76.57 -16.37 32.33
CA LEU A 219 -75.24 -15.91 31.94
C LEU A 219 -74.58 -15.09 33.06
N GLY A 220 -75.36 -14.41 33.90
CA GLY A 220 -74.89 -13.77 35.12
C GLY A 220 -74.49 -14.76 36.20
N HIS A 221 -74.83 -16.05 36.11
CA HIS A 221 -74.31 -17.10 36.99
C HIS A 221 -72.97 -17.63 36.46
N ASP A 222 -72.84 -17.82 35.15
CA ASP A 222 -71.62 -18.36 34.53
C ASP A 222 -70.51 -17.30 34.33
N LEU A 223 -70.86 -16.05 34.00
CA LEU A 223 -69.94 -14.91 34.08
C LEU A 223 -69.65 -14.55 35.53
N LYS A 224 -70.57 -14.71 36.50
CA LYS A 224 -70.20 -14.60 37.92
C LYS A 224 -69.24 -15.70 38.31
N MET A 225 -69.28 -16.91 37.74
CA MET A 225 -68.31 -17.97 38.02
C MET A 225 -66.94 -17.68 37.38
N LEU A 226 -66.86 -17.27 36.10
CA LEU A 226 -65.57 -16.99 35.44
C LEU A 226 -64.95 -15.64 35.83
N GLN A 227 -65.79 -14.61 36.04
CA GLN A 227 -65.37 -13.35 36.64
C GLN A 227 -65.10 -13.54 38.13
N ASN A 228 -65.77 -14.45 38.85
CA ASN A 228 -65.28 -14.88 40.17
C ASN A 228 -63.99 -15.65 40.05
N ASP A 229 -63.71 -16.54 39.10
CA ASP A 229 -62.47 -17.31 39.15
C ASP A 229 -61.25 -16.46 38.74
N CYS A 230 -61.43 -15.53 37.79
CA CYS A 230 -60.38 -14.56 37.42
C CYS A 230 -60.27 -13.43 38.46
N CYS A 231 -61.38 -12.87 38.95
CA CYS A 231 -61.35 -11.92 40.07
C CYS A 231 -61.11 -12.60 41.43
N ASN A 232 -61.21 -13.91 41.65
CA ASN A 232 -60.86 -14.56 42.92
C ASN A 232 -59.38 -14.96 42.90
N ASN A 233 -58.80 -15.21 41.72
CA ASN A 233 -57.35 -15.29 41.57
C ASN A 233 -56.68 -13.91 41.70
N ILE A 234 -57.35 -12.82 41.29
CA ILE A 234 -56.84 -11.44 41.42
C ILE A 234 -57.27 -10.76 42.76
N LYS A 235 -58.47 -11.02 43.29
CA LYS A 235 -58.98 -10.51 44.59
C LYS A 235 -58.62 -11.42 45.77
N GLY A 236 -58.30 -12.68 45.54
CA GLY A 236 -58.00 -13.64 46.61
C GLY A 236 -56.64 -13.41 47.26
N ASN A 237 -55.77 -12.63 46.63
CA ASN A 237 -54.51 -12.23 47.25
C ASN A 237 -54.06 -10.85 46.73
N PRO A 238 -54.61 -9.73 47.27
CA PRO A 238 -54.11 -8.37 46.97
C PRO A 238 -52.58 -8.24 47.12
N ASN A 239 -51.97 -9.12 47.92
CA ASN A 239 -50.53 -9.18 48.09
C ASN A 239 -49.76 -9.62 46.83
N TYR A 240 -50.38 -10.31 45.85
CA TYR A 240 -49.69 -10.77 44.63
C TYR A 240 -49.35 -9.63 43.68
N ILE A 241 -50.31 -8.75 43.39
CA ILE A 241 -50.07 -7.52 42.61
C ILE A 241 -49.06 -6.63 43.34
N GLU A 242 -49.17 -6.53 44.66
CA GLU A 242 -48.20 -5.78 45.46
C GLU A 242 -46.79 -6.37 45.36
N THR A 243 -46.65 -7.69 45.32
CA THR A 243 -45.36 -8.39 45.15
C THR A 243 -44.75 -8.14 43.77
N ILE A 244 -45.56 -8.22 42.70
CA ILE A 244 -45.08 -7.90 41.34
C ILE A 244 -44.66 -6.43 41.24
N ASN A 245 -45.46 -5.51 41.79
CA ASN A 245 -45.12 -4.08 41.79
C ASN A 245 -43.82 -3.82 42.56
N LYS A 246 -43.61 -4.49 43.70
CA LYS A 246 -42.34 -4.41 44.45
C LYS A 246 -41.17 -4.94 43.64
N GLN A 247 -41.34 -6.09 42.95
CA GLN A 247 -40.31 -6.67 42.10
C GLN A 247 -39.93 -5.73 40.93
N GLN A 248 -40.93 -5.22 40.21
CA GLN A 248 -40.72 -4.27 39.12
C GLN A 248 -40.07 -2.96 39.61
N ALA A 249 -40.48 -2.46 40.77
CA ALA A 249 -39.85 -1.29 41.37
C ALA A 249 -38.36 -1.52 41.68
N MET A 250 -38.00 -2.70 42.19
CA MET A 250 -36.59 -3.07 42.43
C MET A 250 -35.79 -3.17 41.12
N GLU A 251 -36.35 -3.79 40.08
CA GLU A 251 -35.70 -3.89 38.76
C GLU A 251 -35.52 -2.52 38.09
N ILE A 252 -36.53 -1.66 38.15
CA ILE A 252 -36.45 -0.27 37.64
C ILE A 252 -35.36 0.51 38.40
N ASN A 253 -35.29 0.36 39.72
CA ASN A 253 -34.26 1.02 40.53
C ASN A 253 -32.85 0.52 40.19
N LEU A 254 -32.68 -0.79 39.98
CA LEU A 254 -31.41 -1.38 39.55
C LEU A 254 -30.99 -0.87 38.17
N CYS A 255 -31.92 -0.84 37.22
CA CYS A 255 -31.69 -0.31 35.88
C CYS A 255 -31.29 1.18 35.94
N ARG A 256 -32.00 1.98 36.75
CA ARG A 256 -31.68 3.40 36.96
C ARG A 256 -30.27 3.59 37.53
N GLN A 257 -29.83 2.76 38.48
CA GLN A 257 -28.47 2.79 39.01
C GLN A 257 -27.40 2.41 37.96
N GLN A 258 -27.71 1.48 37.06
CA GLN A 258 -26.80 1.13 35.97
C GLN A 258 -26.66 2.26 34.96
N VAL A 259 -27.77 2.94 34.62
CA VAL A 259 -27.77 4.12 33.74
C VAL A 259 -26.91 5.23 34.32
N THR A 260 -27.08 5.59 35.59
CA THR A 260 -26.26 6.64 36.23
C THR A 260 -24.77 6.30 36.28
N LYS A 261 -24.43 5.01 36.48
CA LYS A 261 -23.03 4.55 36.40
C LYS A 261 -22.45 4.69 35.00
N LEU A 262 -23.23 4.41 33.96
CA LEU A 262 -22.80 4.58 32.57
C LEU A 262 -22.66 6.06 32.19
N GLU A 263 -23.58 6.91 32.62
CA GLU A 263 -23.51 8.38 32.44
C GLU A 263 -22.25 8.97 33.09
N LEU A 264 -21.91 8.52 34.30
CA LEU A 264 -20.68 8.92 34.98
C LEU A 264 -19.44 8.48 34.20
N LYS A 265 -19.40 7.23 33.72
CA LYS A 265 -18.29 6.72 32.91
C LYS A 265 -18.16 7.47 31.58
N GLN A 266 -19.28 7.82 30.96
CA GLN A 266 -19.30 8.64 29.74
C GLN A 266 -18.71 10.03 29.99
N SER A 267 -19.07 10.67 31.09
CA SER A 267 -18.53 11.98 31.50
C SER A 267 -17.02 11.91 31.74
N GLN A 268 -16.53 10.86 32.41
CA GLN A 268 -15.10 10.63 32.63
C GLN A 268 -14.32 10.44 31.33
N LEU A 269 -14.87 9.67 30.38
CA LEU A 269 -14.24 9.46 29.08
C LEU A 269 -14.20 10.75 28.26
N LEU A 270 -15.24 11.57 28.33
CA LEU A 270 -15.28 12.87 27.66
C LEU A 270 -14.18 13.80 28.19
N GLU A 271 -14.02 13.88 29.52
CA GLU A 271 -12.95 14.66 30.15
C GLU A 271 -11.55 14.16 29.73
N GLN A 272 -11.33 12.84 29.72
CA GLN A 272 -10.08 12.24 29.25
C GLN A 272 -9.79 12.59 27.79
N ASN A 273 -10.80 12.57 26.92
CA ASN A 273 -10.65 12.96 25.52
C ASN A 273 -10.27 14.44 25.38
N THR A 274 -10.93 15.33 26.12
CA THR A 274 -10.57 16.76 26.12
C THR A 274 -9.12 16.98 26.59
N GLN A 275 -8.65 16.25 27.60
CA GLN A 275 -7.25 16.31 28.04
C GLN A 275 -6.28 15.80 26.97
N LEU A 276 -6.63 14.73 26.25
CA LEU A 276 -5.82 14.21 25.15
C LEU A 276 -5.75 15.21 24.00
N GLU A 277 -6.86 15.82 23.60
CA GLU A 277 -6.92 16.85 22.57
C GLU A 277 -5.99 18.03 22.90
N GLN A 278 -6.02 18.50 24.15
CA GLN A 278 -5.10 19.55 24.62
C GLN A 278 -3.63 19.13 24.52
N ARG A 279 -3.30 17.88 24.90
CA ARG A 279 -1.93 17.35 24.77
C ARG A 279 -1.48 17.25 23.32
N TYR A 280 -2.36 16.79 22.42
CA TYR A 280 -2.07 16.75 20.98
C TYR A 280 -1.86 18.14 20.40
N GLY A 281 -2.65 19.13 20.84
CA GLY A 281 -2.45 20.54 20.48
C GLY A 281 -1.04 21.02 20.84
N GLY A 282 -0.59 20.77 22.08
CA GLY A 282 0.77 21.13 22.52
C GLY A 282 1.89 20.43 21.73
N VAL A 283 1.70 19.17 21.36
CA VAL A 283 2.66 18.44 20.50
C VAL A 283 2.74 19.05 19.10
N ASN A 284 1.60 19.43 18.50
CA ASN A 284 1.57 20.09 17.20
C ASN A 284 2.29 21.44 17.23
N GLU A 285 2.09 22.24 18.26
CA GLU A 285 2.83 23.50 18.43
C GLU A 285 4.35 23.29 18.54
N MET A 286 4.79 22.26 19.25
CA MET A 286 6.21 21.89 19.32
C MET A 286 6.77 21.46 17.96
N LEU A 287 6.00 20.68 17.18
CA LEU A 287 6.39 20.28 15.83
C LEU A 287 6.52 21.48 14.90
N ASP A 288 5.60 22.45 14.97
CA ASP A 288 5.67 23.69 14.20
C ASP A 288 6.90 24.53 14.58
N GLN A 289 7.24 24.59 15.87
CA GLN A 289 8.45 25.26 16.34
C GLN A 289 9.72 24.57 15.82
N LEU A 290 9.75 23.23 15.81
CA LEU A 290 10.86 22.45 15.24
C LEU A 290 10.98 22.68 13.73
N ALA A 291 9.87 22.68 13.00
CA ALA A 291 9.86 22.98 11.56
C ALA A 291 10.44 24.37 11.26
N LYS A 292 10.05 25.39 12.02
CA LYS A 292 10.61 26.75 11.92
C LYS A 292 12.12 26.78 12.19
N LYS A 293 12.61 26.03 13.19
CA LYS A 293 14.05 25.91 13.49
C LYS A 293 14.82 25.24 12.35
N ILE A 294 14.29 24.15 11.80
CA ILE A 294 14.88 23.46 10.65
C ILE A 294 14.96 24.38 9.44
N GLN A 295 13.91 25.15 9.16
CA GLN A 295 13.89 26.11 8.05
C GLN A 295 14.93 27.22 8.23
N LYS A 296 15.08 27.77 9.44
CA LYS A 296 16.14 28.75 9.75
C LYS A 296 17.53 28.16 9.52
N LEU A 297 17.78 26.95 10.02
CA LEU A 297 19.06 26.28 9.85
C LEU A 297 19.37 26.02 8.37
N LYS A 298 18.38 25.55 7.60
CA LYS A 298 18.48 25.36 6.15
C LYS A 298 18.89 26.65 5.45
N HIS A 299 18.29 27.78 5.83
CA HIS A 299 18.63 29.07 5.25
C HIS A 299 20.07 29.51 5.56
N THR A 300 20.49 29.35 6.82
CA THR A 300 21.87 29.66 7.25
C THR A 300 22.90 28.79 6.53
N ILE A 301 22.64 27.50 6.38
CA ILE A 301 23.52 26.58 5.64
C ILE A 301 23.57 26.99 4.16
N GLY A 302 22.42 27.30 3.54
CA GLY A 302 22.35 27.79 2.17
C GLY A 302 23.27 28.99 1.92
N PHE A 303 23.15 30.04 2.75
CA PHE A 303 24.02 31.22 2.64
C PHE A 303 25.52 30.90 2.77
N LYS A 304 25.88 29.97 3.68
CA LYS A 304 27.29 29.55 3.84
C LYS A 304 27.80 28.81 2.61
N ILE A 305 26.98 27.94 2.02
CA ILE A 305 27.32 27.22 0.79
C ILE A 305 27.52 28.22 -0.35
N ASP A 306 26.59 29.16 -0.54
CA ASP A 306 26.70 30.17 -1.59
C ASP A 306 27.97 31.03 -1.43
N SER A 307 28.28 31.45 -0.19
CA SER A 307 29.51 32.18 0.11
C SER A 307 30.78 31.37 -0.20
N LEU A 308 30.79 30.06 0.08
CA LEU A 308 31.92 29.18 -0.21
C LEU A 308 32.08 28.94 -1.71
N ILE A 309 30.97 28.81 -2.45
CA ILE A 309 30.98 28.68 -3.91
C ILE A 309 31.59 29.93 -4.54
N THR A 310 31.17 31.13 -4.11
CA THR A 310 31.74 32.40 -4.58
C THR A 310 33.24 32.48 -4.27
N GLN A 311 33.65 32.12 -3.05
CA GLN A 311 35.06 32.09 -2.68
C GLN A 311 35.87 31.09 -3.53
N GLN A 312 35.32 29.91 -3.83
CA GLN A 312 35.96 28.91 -4.67
C GLN A 312 36.10 29.38 -6.12
N ALA A 313 35.10 30.08 -6.66
CA ALA A 313 35.15 30.68 -7.99
C ALA A 313 36.27 31.72 -8.08
N GLU A 314 36.38 32.63 -7.11
CA GLU A 314 37.45 33.63 -7.04
C GLU A 314 38.84 33.00 -6.96
N GLN A 315 39.00 31.90 -6.22
CA GLN A 315 40.29 31.18 -6.15
C GLN A 315 40.63 30.49 -7.47
N SER A 316 39.63 29.92 -8.15
CA SER A 316 39.82 29.25 -9.44
C SER A 316 40.26 30.25 -10.52
N GLU A 317 39.68 31.46 -10.54
CA GLU A 317 40.11 32.54 -11.43
C GLU A 317 41.56 32.97 -11.17
N LYS A 318 41.97 33.07 -9.90
CA LYS A 318 43.36 33.37 -9.53
C LYS A 318 44.33 32.29 -10.00
N ILE A 319 44.00 31.02 -9.80
CA ILE A 319 44.81 29.89 -10.26
C ILE A 319 44.97 29.95 -11.79
N GLN A 320 43.87 30.13 -12.53
CA GLN A 320 43.89 30.24 -13.98
C GLN A 320 44.78 31.40 -14.46
N TYR A 321 44.73 32.54 -13.76
CA TYR A 321 45.61 33.68 -14.04
C TYR A 321 47.09 33.33 -13.87
N TYR A 322 47.47 32.63 -12.80
CA TYR A 322 48.85 32.21 -12.56
C TYR A 322 49.32 31.17 -13.58
N GLU A 323 48.49 30.20 -13.93
CA GLU A 323 48.78 29.20 -14.97
C GLU A 323 49.05 29.87 -16.32
N ASN A 324 48.20 30.82 -16.72
CA ASN A 324 48.38 31.58 -17.95
C ASN A 324 49.68 32.40 -17.95
N THR A 325 50.01 33.01 -16.80
CA THR A 325 51.25 33.78 -16.64
C THR A 325 52.49 32.88 -16.73
N LEU A 326 52.46 31.71 -16.08
CA LEU A 326 53.53 30.73 -16.13
C LEU A 326 53.73 30.20 -17.56
N ALA A 327 52.64 29.86 -18.26
CA ALA A 327 52.68 29.39 -19.64
C ALA A 327 53.30 30.44 -20.59
N ALA A 328 53.01 31.72 -20.38
CA ALA A 328 53.62 32.81 -21.14
C ALA A 328 55.13 32.91 -20.90
N LEU A 329 55.59 32.79 -19.65
CA LEU A 329 57.01 32.81 -19.28
C LEU A 329 57.78 31.62 -19.88
N ILE A 330 57.17 30.43 -19.88
CA ILE A 330 57.77 29.23 -20.49
C ILE A 330 57.96 29.43 -22.00
N LYS A 331 57.00 30.06 -22.68
CA LYS A 331 57.05 30.30 -24.13
C LYS A 331 58.09 31.35 -24.54
N SER A 332 58.53 32.22 -23.62
CA SER A 332 59.51 33.27 -23.90
C SER A 332 60.97 32.86 -23.72
N ASN A 333 61.25 31.73 -23.07
CA ASN A 333 62.60 31.19 -22.87
C ASN A 333 62.97 30.16 -23.95
#